data_AF-A0A5F1XMP4-F1
#
_entry.id   AF-A0A5F1XMP4-F1
#
_cell.length_a   1.000
_cell.length_b   1.000
_cell.length_c   1.000
_cell.angle_alpha   90.00
_cell.angle_beta   90.00
_cell.angle_gamma   90.00
#
_symmetry.space_group_name_H-M   'P 1'
#
loop_
_entity.id
_entity.type
_entity.pdbx_description
1 polymer ?
#
loop_
_entity_poly.entity_id
_entity_poly.type
_entity_poly.pdbx_seq_one_letter_code
_entity_poly.pdbx_strand_id
1 'polypeptide(L)'
;MVLKNAFKPVVILIVLVVGSATNLFGENVGENTRFRNGILILKDGPALSGEVGEFSDYYFIRNSKVGKKIQKEQVIDFVSEEYYQKIKNGSAIRGAGQSLLYWNASADTQWKGFPKEGVSTNGQFEDSYTLWIKIGLVLLTAAAYADANQQNQSLKNSYSGFNDKEKNAFHNSYTRYQALAAVTASFFAFTTIKAFVRFGRNENYKDLKIHERELKSISETPDQRSPLSGIQNVQFGITHNF
;
A
#
# COMPACT_ATOMS: atom_id res chain seq x y z
N MET A 1 15.65 70.38 69.83
CA MET A 1 16.95 70.64 69.20
C MET A 1 17.02 69.82 67.92
N VAL A 2 17.06 70.55 66.80
CA VAL A 2 17.36 70.22 65.40
C VAL A 2 17.66 68.74 65.06
N LEU A 3 16.89 68.16 64.14
CA LEU A 3 17.45 67.20 63.17
C LEU A 3 17.09 67.63 61.75
N LYS A 4 18.14 67.83 60.96
CA LYS A 4 18.16 68.28 59.57
C LYS A 4 17.92 67.11 58.61
N ASN A 5 17.30 67.44 57.47
CA ASN A 5 17.55 66.99 56.10
C ASN A 5 18.08 65.56 55.84
N ALA A 6 17.42 64.83 54.94
CA ALA A 6 17.91 64.62 53.57
C ALA A 6 16.87 63.92 52.68
N PHE A 7 17.00 64.15 51.39
CA PHE A 7 16.04 63.97 50.31
C PHE A 7 16.43 62.74 49.44
N LYS A 8 15.43 62.17 48.72
CA LYS A 8 15.48 61.46 47.40
C LYS A 8 15.17 59.94 47.35
N PRO A 9 14.60 59.45 46.21
CA PRO A 9 13.41 58.60 46.17
C PRO A 9 13.68 57.12 45.84
N VAL A 10 12.74 56.24 46.20
CA VAL A 10 12.78 54.81 45.87
C VAL A 10 11.71 54.47 44.83
N VAL A 11 12.15 53.77 43.80
CA VAL A 11 11.43 53.26 42.62
C VAL A 11 10.38 52.21 43.03
N ILE A 12 9.16 52.32 42.48
CA ILE A 12 8.07 51.36 42.68
C ILE A 12 8.24 50.18 41.71
N LEU A 13 8.44 48.98 42.26
CA LEU A 13 8.44 47.70 41.54
C LEU A 13 7.04 47.06 41.69
N ILE A 14 6.35 46.85 40.56
CA ILE A 14 5.04 46.18 40.51
C ILE A 14 5.25 44.66 40.51
N VAL A 15 4.73 43.99 41.54
CA VAL A 15 4.69 42.53 41.65
C VAL A 15 3.44 42.00 40.93
N LEU A 16 3.65 41.14 39.93
CA LEU A 16 2.61 40.47 39.16
C LEU A 16 2.30 39.11 39.81
N VAL A 17 1.08 38.95 40.33
CA VAL A 17 0.61 37.73 41.01
C VAL A 17 0.05 36.73 39.98
N VAL A 18 0.83 35.67 39.79
CA VAL A 18 0.50 34.26 39.52
C VAL A 18 -0.97 33.93 39.22
N GLY A 19 -1.24 33.60 37.95
CA GLY A 19 -2.35 32.75 37.54
C GLY A 19 -1.81 31.42 37.03
N SER A 20 -2.16 30.33 37.69
CA SER A 20 -1.74 28.96 37.36
C SER A 20 -2.34 28.54 36.01
N ALA A 21 -1.50 28.53 34.96
CA ALA A 21 -1.88 27.93 33.68
C ALA A 21 -1.91 26.40 33.83
N THR A 22 -3.10 25.82 33.72
CA THR A 22 -3.27 24.40 33.43
C THR A 22 -2.56 24.08 32.12
N ASN A 23 -1.57 23.20 32.16
CA ASN A 23 -0.90 22.66 30.99
C ASN A 23 -1.91 21.88 30.14
N LEU A 24 -2.57 22.56 29.21
CA LEU A 24 -3.21 21.96 28.06
C LEU A 24 -2.10 21.35 27.21
N PHE A 25 -2.05 20.02 27.16
CA PHE A 25 -1.23 19.28 26.21
C PHE A 25 -1.73 19.56 24.78
N GLY A 26 -1.32 20.70 24.23
CA GLY A 26 -1.16 20.87 22.80
C GLY A 26 0.23 20.38 22.45
N GLU A 27 0.36 19.09 22.10
CA GLU A 27 1.50 18.68 21.30
C GLU A 27 1.42 19.51 20.02
N ASN A 28 2.42 20.37 19.80
CA ASN A 28 2.53 21.19 18.61
C ASN A 28 2.30 20.28 17.41
N VAL A 29 1.21 20.53 16.67
CA VAL A 29 0.99 19.93 15.35
C VAL A 29 2.13 20.45 14.49
N GLY A 30 3.22 19.69 14.47
CA GLY A 30 4.41 20.03 13.71
C GLY A 30 4.00 20.25 12.26
N GLU A 31 4.61 21.27 11.64
CA GLU A 31 4.37 21.80 10.29
C GLU A 31 4.40 20.75 9.14
N ASN A 32 4.59 19.47 9.45
CA ASN A 32 4.72 18.36 8.49
C ASN A 32 3.63 17.27 8.60
N THR A 33 2.64 17.40 9.49
CA THR A 33 1.60 16.36 9.60
C THR A 33 0.54 16.52 8.51
N ARG A 34 0.84 16.03 7.29
CA ARG A 34 -0.12 16.04 6.18
C ARG A 34 -1.20 14.99 6.43
N PHE A 35 -2.41 15.46 6.74
CA PHE A 35 -3.61 14.64 6.78
C PHE A 35 -3.91 14.08 5.39
N ARG A 36 -4.26 12.79 5.32
CA ARG A 36 -4.58 12.09 4.07
C ARG A 36 -5.90 11.37 4.19
N ASN A 37 -6.76 11.51 3.18
CA ASN A 37 -7.98 10.71 3.09
C ASN A 37 -7.63 9.25 2.82
N GLY A 38 -8.27 8.33 3.56
CA GLY A 38 -8.18 6.91 3.32
C GLY A 38 -8.88 6.08 4.38
N ILE A 39 -8.50 4.81 4.44
CA ILE A 39 -9.09 3.82 5.33
C ILE A 39 -8.00 3.25 6.23
N LEU A 40 -8.22 3.34 7.53
CA LEU A 40 -7.39 2.73 8.55
C LEU A 40 -7.86 1.29 8.80
N ILE A 41 -6.98 0.31 8.61
CA ILE A 41 -7.26 -1.11 8.84
C ILE A 41 -6.79 -1.47 10.25
N LEU A 42 -7.74 -1.75 11.14
CA LEU A 42 -7.43 -2.17 12.52
C LEU A 42 -7.04 -3.65 12.60
N LYS A 43 -6.29 -4.04 13.64
CA LYS A 43 -6.00 -5.46 13.92
C LYS A 43 -7.30 -6.24 14.10
N ASP A 44 -8.15 -5.70 14.98
CA ASP A 44 -9.44 -6.24 15.33
C ASP A 44 -10.55 -5.22 15.02
N GLY A 45 -11.63 -5.67 14.39
CA GLY A 45 -12.81 -4.84 14.14
C GLY A 45 -12.90 -4.23 12.73
N PRO A 46 -13.77 -3.21 12.57
CA PRO A 46 -14.09 -2.63 11.27
C PRO A 46 -12.91 -1.84 10.69
N ALA A 47 -12.98 -1.60 9.39
CA ALA A 47 -12.12 -0.63 8.72
C ALA A 47 -12.71 0.77 8.93
N LEU A 48 -11.87 1.76 9.24
CA LEU A 48 -12.33 3.12 9.56
C LEU A 48 -11.99 4.08 8.44
N SER A 49 -13.01 4.73 7.88
CA SER A 49 -12.84 5.78 6.85
C SER A 49 -12.65 7.15 7.48
N GLY A 50 -11.68 7.93 7.00
CA GLY A 50 -11.47 9.32 7.41
C GLY A 50 -10.17 9.94 6.90
N GLU A 51 -9.90 11.16 7.39
CA GLU A 51 -8.60 11.82 7.24
C GLU A 51 -7.65 11.32 8.32
N VAL A 52 -6.54 10.71 7.92
CA VAL A 52 -5.53 10.16 8.82
C VAL A 52 -4.28 11.03 8.82
N GLY A 53 -3.87 11.47 10.00
CA GLY A 53 -2.54 12.03 10.29
C GLY A 53 -1.70 10.98 11.02
N GLU A 54 -0.47 10.79 10.57
CA GLU A 54 0.50 9.91 11.23
C GLU A 54 1.38 10.69 12.21
N PHE A 55 1.44 10.24 13.45
CA PHE A 55 2.32 10.75 14.50
C PHE A 55 3.34 9.68 14.89
N SER A 56 4.26 9.98 15.81
CA SER A 56 5.29 9.01 16.26
C SER A 56 4.65 7.71 16.76
N ASP A 57 3.74 7.82 17.73
CA ASP A 57 3.25 6.67 18.49
C ASP A 57 1.81 6.28 18.12
N TYR A 58 1.12 7.13 17.37
CA TYR A 58 -0.30 6.96 17.06
C TYR A 58 -0.68 7.46 15.67
N TYR A 59 -1.82 6.99 15.19
CA TYR A 59 -2.56 7.61 14.10
C TYR A 59 -3.70 8.43 14.68
N PHE A 60 -3.88 9.65 14.19
CA PHE A 60 -5.06 10.45 14.45
C PHE A 60 -5.95 10.41 13.21
N ILE A 61 -7.13 9.79 13.35
CA ILE A 61 -8.12 9.72 12.27
C ILE A 61 -9.28 10.65 12.62
N ARG A 62 -9.75 11.44 11.65
CA ARG A 62 -10.83 12.40 11.84
C ARG A 62 -11.78 12.46 10.65
N ASN A 63 -12.95 13.00 10.90
CA ASN A 63 -13.85 13.53 9.87
C ASN A 63 -14.32 14.92 10.29
N SER A 64 -15.32 15.48 9.59
CA SER A 64 -15.87 16.82 9.90
C SER A 64 -16.56 16.93 11.26
N LYS A 65 -16.81 15.82 11.97
CA LYS A 65 -17.57 15.79 13.22
C LYS A 65 -16.77 15.29 14.42
N VAL A 66 -15.92 14.28 14.23
CA VAL A 66 -15.19 13.61 15.31
C VAL A 66 -13.75 13.30 14.91
N GLY A 67 -12.86 13.25 15.89
CA GLY A 67 -11.48 12.78 15.74
C GLY A 67 -11.15 11.75 16.81
N LYS A 68 -10.32 10.77 16.47
CA LYS A 68 -9.90 9.70 17.38
C LYS A 68 -8.42 9.41 17.25
N LYS A 69 -7.78 9.26 18.40
CA LYS A 69 -6.43 8.74 18.53
C LYS A 69 -6.46 7.21 18.56
N ILE A 70 -5.67 6.58 17.71
CA ILE A 70 -5.55 5.12 17.61
C ILE A 70 -4.06 4.77 17.67
N GLN A 71 -3.69 3.90 18.59
CA GLN A 71 -2.29 3.52 18.78
C GLN A 71 -1.80 2.68 17.59
N LYS A 72 -0.53 2.83 17.18
CA LYS A 72 -0.01 2.10 16.02
C LYS A 72 -0.09 0.58 16.18
N GLU A 73 -0.01 0.08 17.41
CA GLU A 73 -0.15 -1.35 17.71
C GLU A 73 -1.56 -1.87 17.45
N GLN A 74 -2.57 -1.00 17.31
CA GLN A 74 -3.94 -1.40 16.98
C GLN A 74 -4.20 -1.38 15.46
N VAL A 75 -3.24 -0.89 14.67
CA VAL A 75 -3.37 -0.72 13.22
C VAL A 75 -2.57 -1.81 12.49
N ILE A 76 -3.17 -2.39 11.45
CA ILE A 76 -2.48 -3.25 10.50
C ILE A 76 -1.80 -2.40 9.44
N ASP A 77 -2.56 -1.51 8.80
CA ASP A 77 -2.11 -0.66 7.71
C ASP A 77 -3.09 0.49 7.47
N PHE A 78 -2.66 1.48 6.68
CA PHE A 78 -3.51 2.55 6.16
C PHE A 78 -3.54 2.46 4.64
N VAL A 79 -4.75 2.36 4.07
CA VAL A 79 -4.96 2.13 2.62
C VAL A 79 -5.77 3.24 1.98
N SER A 80 -5.62 3.43 0.66
CA SER A 80 -6.50 4.34 -0.08
C SER A 80 -7.90 3.75 -0.25
N GLU A 81 -8.91 4.62 -0.33
CA GLU A 81 -10.29 4.22 -0.62
C GLU A 81 -10.39 3.43 -1.93
N GLU A 82 -9.70 3.90 -2.96
CA GLU A 82 -9.64 3.27 -4.29
C GLU A 82 -9.14 1.83 -4.21
N TYR A 83 -8.07 1.59 -3.44
CA TYR A 83 -7.54 0.25 -3.22
C TYR A 83 -8.54 -0.62 -2.45
N TYR A 84 -9.09 -0.09 -1.36
CA TYR A 84 -10.06 -0.82 -0.54
C TYR A 84 -11.26 -1.29 -1.36
N GLN A 85 -11.86 -0.39 -2.15
CA GLN A 85 -13.00 -0.72 -3.01
C GLN A 85 -12.63 -1.72 -4.11
N LYS A 86 -11.44 -1.59 -4.71
CA LYS A 86 -10.95 -2.56 -5.71
C LYS A 86 -10.84 -3.96 -5.12
N ILE A 87 -10.29 -4.09 -3.92
CA ILE A 87 -10.16 -5.39 -3.25
C ILE A 87 -11.53 -5.90 -2.80
N LYS A 88 -12.34 -5.06 -2.14
CA LYS A 88 -13.68 -5.42 -1.64
C LYS A 88 -14.61 -5.95 -2.73
N ASN A 89 -14.58 -5.32 -3.91
CA ASN A 89 -15.41 -5.69 -5.07
C ASN A 89 -14.71 -6.68 -6.03
N GLY A 90 -13.47 -7.03 -5.74
CA GLY A 90 -12.64 -7.92 -6.53
C GLY A 90 -12.51 -9.31 -5.94
N SER A 91 -11.77 -10.17 -6.63
CA SER A 91 -11.37 -11.49 -6.13
C SER A 91 -9.94 -11.82 -6.57
N ALA A 92 -9.28 -12.68 -5.79
CA ALA A 92 -7.93 -13.14 -6.11
C ALA A 92 -7.85 -13.85 -7.47
N ILE A 93 -8.90 -14.63 -7.81
CA ILE A 93 -9.01 -15.30 -9.11
C ILE A 93 -9.11 -14.27 -10.25
N ARG A 94 -9.89 -13.19 -10.06
CA ARG A 94 -9.98 -12.12 -11.06
C ARG A 94 -8.65 -11.40 -11.24
N GLY A 95 -7.92 -11.11 -10.15
CA GLY A 95 -6.57 -10.53 -10.23
C GLY A 95 -5.57 -11.44 -10.93
N ALA A 96 -5.60 -12.74 -10.64
CA ALA A 96 -4.79 -13.73 -11.35
C ALA A 96 -5.12 -13.79 -12.84
N GLY A 97 -6.42 -13.80 -13.19
CA GLY A 97 -6.89 -13.75 -14.57
C GLY A 97 -6.45 -12.46 -15.28
N GLN A 98 -6.45 -11.31 -14.60
CA GLN A 98 -5.96 -10.05 -15.17
C GLN A 98 -4.44 -10.12 -15.47
N SER A 99 -3.64 -10.75 -14.61
CA SER A 99 -2.21 -10.98 -14.90
C SER A 99 -1.99 -11.85 -16.15
N LEU A 100 -2.86 -12.85 -16.38
CA LEU A 100 -2.82 -13.68 -17.59
C LEU A 100 -3.28 -12.93 -18.83
N LEU A 101 -4.39 -12.20 -18.76
CA LEU A 101 -5.01 -11.55 -19.92
C LEU A 101 -4.28 -10.27 -20.36
N TYR A 102 -3.90 -9.42 -19.40
CA TYR A 102 -3.23 -8.15 -19.67
C TYR A 102 -1.70 -8.24 -19.63
N TRP A 103 -1.17 -9.45 -19.41
CA TRP A 103 0.27 -9.72 -19.42
C TRP A 103 1.06 -8.84 -18.45
N ASN A 104 0.41 -8.35 -17.39
CA ASN A 104 1.06 -7.58 -16.34
C ASN A 104 1.29 -8.48 -15.10
N ALA A 105 1.81 -7.90 -14.03
CA ALA A 105 1.91 -8.59 -12.74
C ALA A 105 0.63 -8.43 -11.92
N SER A 106 -0.29 -7.52 -12.28
CA SER A 106 -1.46 -7.05 -11.52
C SER A 106 -1.07 -6.29 -10.24
N ALA A 107 0.07 -5.58 -10.26
CA ALA A 107 0.70 -5.02 -9.05
C ALA A 107 -0.18 -4.07 -8.23
N ASP A 108 -1.23 -3.56 -8.85
CA ASP A 108 -2.30 -2.76 -8.27
C ASP A 108 -3.20 -3.49 -7.26
N THR A 109 -3.09 -4.81 -7.14
CA THR A 109 -3.82 -5.64 -6.16
C THR A 109 -3.07 -5.82 -4.83
N GLN A 110 -1.81 -5.39 -4.77
CA GLN A 110 -1.01 -5.35 -3.56
C GLN A 110 -0.90 -3.91 -3.05
N TRP A 111 -1.14 -3.71 -1.76
CA TRP A 111 -0.92 -2.42 -1.13
C TRP A 111 0.57 -2.20 -0.90
N LYS A 112 1.12 -1.10 -1.42
CA LYS A 112 2.55 -0.73 -1.29
C LYS A 112 2.76 0.55 -0.48
N GLY A 113 1.76 0.92 0.33
CA GLY A 113 1.75 2.18 1.06
C GLY A 113 1.40 3.40 0.20
N PHE A 114 1.16 4.52 0.88
CA PHE A 114 0.91 5.79 0.19
C PHE A 114 2.16 6.29 -0.55
N PRO A 115 1.97 7.05 -1.64
CA PRO A 115 3.08 7.70 -2.33
C PRO A 115 3.88 8.54 -1.34
N LYS A 116 5.16 8.22 -1.22
CA LYS A 116 6.18 9.09 -0.62
C LYS A 116 6.70 9.99 -1.73
N GLU A 117 7.06 11.23 -1.42
CA GLU A 117 7.63 12.13 -2.42
C GLU A 117 8.84 11.46 -3.09
N GLY A 118 8.82 11.37 -4.43
CA GLY A 118 9.87 10.72 -5.21
C GLY A 118 9.81 9.19 -5.35
N VAL A 119 8.85 8.49 -4.70
CA VAL A 119 8.72 7.02 -4.79
C VAL A 119 7.32 6.62 -5.24
N SER A 120 7.22 6.07 -6.45
CA SER A 120 5.97 5.52 -6.97
C SER A 120 5.61 4.21 -6.26
N THR A 121 4.50 4.20 -5.52
CA THR A 121 3.96 3.00 -4.86
C THR A 121 2.90 2.27 -5.69
N ASN A 122 2.58 2.76 -6.89
CA ASN A 122 1.47 2.24 -7.70
C ASN A 122 1.75 0.90 -8.41
N GLY A 123 2.96 0.34 -8.25
CA GLY A 123 3.34 -0.94 -8.85
C GLY A 123 3.47 -0.94 -10.37
N GLN A 124 3.31 0.20 -11.05
CA GLN A 124 3.36 0.29 -12.52
C GLN A 124 4.69 -0.16 -13.11
N PHE A 125 5.80 0.08 -12.40
CA PHE A 125 7.10 -0.40 -12.84
C PHE A 125 7.15 -1.94 -12.91
N GLU A 126 6.54 -2.61 -11.93
CA GLU A 126 6.46 -4.07 -11.90
C GLU A 126 5.57 -4.64 -13.00
N ASP A 127 4.45 -3.99 -13.25
CA ASP A 127 3.58 -4.36 -14.37
C ASP A 127 4.28 -4.16 -15.72
N SER A 128 5.04 -3.07 -15.89
CA SER A 128 5.75 -2.74 -17.12
C SER A 128 6.87 -3.73 -17.44
N TYR A 129 7.77 -4.03 -16.50
CA TYR A 129 8.83 -5.01 -16.80
C TYR A 129 8.26 -6.42 -17.02
N THR A 130 7.20 -6.80 -16.30
CA THR A 130 6.57 -8.12 -16.44
C THR A 130 5.96 -8.29 -17.83
N LEU A 131 5.34 -7.23 -18.35
CA LEU A 131 4.82 -7.18 -19.72
C LEU A 131 5.92 -7.43 -20.74
N TRP A 132 7.03 -6.69 -20.65
CA TRP A 132 8.13 -6.83 -21.60
C TRP A 132 8.80 -8.21 -21.53
N ILE A 133 8.94 -8.78 -20.34
CA ILE A 133 9.45 -10.15 -20.18
C ILE A 133 8.49 -11.16 -20.83
N LYS A 134 7.18 -11.07 -20.60
CA LYS A 134 6.18 -11.96 -21.22
C LYS A 134 6.21 -11.85 -22.75
N ILE A 135 6.26 -10.63 -23.29
CA ILE A 135 6.39 -10.39 -24.74
C ILE A 135 7.67 -11.04 -25.28
N GLY A 136 8.81 -10.77 -24.65
CA GLY A 136 10.10 -11.34 -25.06
C GLY A 136 10.10 -12.86 -25.06
N LEU A 137 9.56 -13.49 -24.00
CA LEU A 137 9.45 -14.94 -23.88
C LEU A 137 8.53 -15.55 -24.95
N VAL A 138 7.40 -14.92 -25.24
CA VAL A 138 6.50 -15.37 -26.30
C VAL A 138 7.17 -15.27 -27.67
N LEU A 139 7.85 -14.17 -27.97
CA LEU A 139 8.58 -13.99 -29.24
C LEU A 139 9.72 -15.00 -29.39
N LEU A 140 10.51 -15.24 -28.34
CA LEU A 140 11.57 -16.25 -28.35
C LEU A 140 11.01 -17.67 -28.54
N THR A 141 9.90 -17.98 -27.88
CA THR A 141 9.23 -19.28 -28.03
C THR A 141 8.66 -19.46 -29.43
N ALA A 142 8.06 -18.42 -30.01
CA ALA A 142 7.56 -18.43 -31.38
C ALA A 142 8.68 -18.59 -32.41
N ALA A 143 9.82 -17.90 -32.21
CA ALA A 143 10.99 -18.05 -33.07
C ALA A 143 11.58 -19.47 -32.98
N ALA A 144 11.67 -20.04 -31.78
CA ALA A 144 12.13 -21.41 -31.59
C ALA A 144 11.18 -22.44 -32.19
N TYR A 145 9.86 -22.21 -32.11
CA TYR A 145 8.86 -23.03 -32.79
C TYR A 145 9.01 -22.96 -34.31
N ALA A 146 9.21 -21.76 -34.87
CA ALA A 146 9.40 -21.57 -36.30
C ALA A 146 10.65 -22.31 -36.80
N ASP A 147 11.78 -22.24 -36.09
CA ASP A 147 12.98 -23.00 -36.43
C ASP A 147 12.73 -24.51 -36.30
N ALA A 148 12.08 -24.97 -35.22
CA ALA A 148 11.77 -26.40 -35.05
C ALA A 148 10.88 -26.92 -36.19
N ASN A 149 9.90 -26.12 -36.62
CA ASN A 149 9.04 -26.44 -37.75
C ASN A 149 9.81 -26.46 -39.08
N GLN A 150 10.75 -25.53 -39.29
CA GLN A 150 11.63 -25.53 -40.45
C GLN A 150 12.52 -26.78 -40.48
N GLN A 151 13.14 -27.15 -39.36
CA GLN A 151 13.95 -28.37 -39.27
C GLN A 151 13.11 -29.64 -39.46
N ASN A 152 11.86 -29.64 -39.00
CA ASN A 152 10.91 -30.74 -39.23
C ASN A 152 10.60 -30.90 -40.72
N GLN A 153 10.39 -29.81 -41.45
CA GLN A 153 10.19 -29.84 -42.91
C GLN A 153 11.44 -30.35 -43.63
N SER A 154 12.63 -29.90 -43.22
CA SER A 154 13.91 -30.40 -43.76
C SER A 154 14.08 -31.91 -43.53
N LEU A 155 13.79 -32.39 -42.33
CA LEU A 155 13.82 -33.82 -42.00
C LEU A 155 12.80 -34.62 -42.82
N LYS A 156 11.59 -34.10 -42.99
CA LYS A 156 10.55 -34.75 -43.82
C LYS A 156 10.95 -34.90 -45.28
N ASN A 157 11.71 -33.94 -45.80
CA ASN A 157 12.19 -33.94 -47.19
C ASN A 157 13.52 -34.70 -47.37
N SER A 158 14.11 -35.23 -46.29
CA SER A 158 15.35 -36.00 -46.34
C SER A 158 15.09 -37.45 -46.76
N TYR A 159 16.05 -38.05 -47.48
CA TYR A 159 15.97 -39.45 -47.88
C TYR A 159 16.17 -40.38 -46.68
N SER A 160 15.25 -41.34 -46.53
CA SER A 160 15.30 -42.37 -45.50
C SER A 160 16.61 -43.17 -45.62
N GLY A 161 17.55 -42.96 -44.69
CA GLY A 161 18.82 -43.69 -44.59
C GLY A 161 20.08 -42.83 -44.48
N PHE A 162 20.01 -41.53 -44.83
CA PHE A 162 21.14 -40.58 -44.72
C PHE A 162 20.72 -39.25 -44.06
N ASN A 163 19.89 -39.32 -43.02
CA ASN A 163 19.28 -38.14 -42.39
C ASN A 163 19.70 -37.89 -40.94
N ASP A 164 20.79 -38.51 -40.48
CA ASP A 164 21.25 -38.35 -39.10
C ASP A 164 21.55 -36.89 -38.76
N LYS A 165 22.05 -36.11 -39.73
CA LYS A 165 22.32 -34.67 -39.57
C LYS A 165 21.02 -33.89 -39.36
N GLU A 166 20.02 -34.11 -40.22
CA GLU A 166 18.70 -33.46 -40.17
C GLU A 166 17.95 -33.87 -38.91
N LYS A 167 18.08 -35.14 -38.51
CA LYS A 167 17.49 -35.68 -37.28
C LYS A 167 18.09 -35.02 -36.03
N ASN A 168 19.41 -34.88 -35.98
CA ASN A 168 20.08 -34.18 -34.89
C ASN A 168 19.74 -32.68 -34.87
N ALA A 169 19.66 -32.04 -36.04
CA ALA A 169 19.27 -30.63 -36.15
C ALA A 169 17.83 -30.40 -35.65
N PHE A 170 16.89 -31.25 -36.05
CA PHE A 170 15.51 -31.21 -35.55
C PHE A 170 15.46 -31.48 -34.05
N HIS A 171 16.15 -32.51 -33.55
CA HIS A 171 16.16 -32.84 -32.13
C HIS A 171 16.67 -31.67 -31.27
N ASN A 172 17.75 -31.02 -31.68
CA ASN A 172 18.29 -29.85 -31.00
C ASN A 172 17.31 -28.67 -31.02
N SER A 173 16.75 -28.35 -32.20
CA SER A 173 15.79 -27.23 -32.34
C SER A 173 14.50 -27.47 -31.56
N TYR A 174 13.98 -28.70 -31.58
CA TYR A 174 12.79 -29.11 -30.84
C TYR A 174 13.02 -29.09 -29.32
N THR A 175 14.18 -29.57 -28.85
CA THR A 175 14.55 -29.49 -27.43
C THR A 175 14.65 -28.03 -26.97
N ARG A 176 15.22 -27.14 -27.80
CA ARG A 176 15.26 -25.70 -27.52
C ARG A 176 13.86 -25.08 -27.45
N TYR A 177 12.98 -25.44 -28.39
CA TYR A 177 11.57 -25.02 -28.34
C TYR A 177 10.87 -25.48 -27.06
N GLN A 178 11.03 -26.75 -26.68
CA GLN A 178 10.45 -27.28 -25.44
C GLN A 178 10.96 -26.56 -24.19
N ALA A 179 12.27 -26.30 -24.11
CA ALA A 179 12.86 -25.57 -23.00
C ALA A 179 12.30 -24.13 -22.90
N LEU A 180 12.21 -23.42 -24.03
CA LEU A 180 11.66 -22.06 -24.06
C LEU A 180 10.15 -22.02 -23.76
N ALA A 181 9.40 -22.99 -24.27
CA ALA A 181 7.98 -23.14 -23.97
C ALA A 181 7.76 -23.40 -22.48
N ALA A 182 8.57 -24.28 -21.86
CA ALA A 182 8.52 -24.56 -20.43
C ALA A 182 8.87 -23.33 -19.57
N VAL A 183 9.92 -22.59 -19.94
CA VAL A 183 10.30 -21.33 -19.25
C VAL A 183 9.18 -20.29 -19.37
N THR A 184 8.62 -20.13 -20.56
CA THR A 184 7.52 -19.20 -20.82
C THR A 184 6.29 -19.55 -20.00
N ALA A 185 5.83 -20.80 -20.06
CA ALA A 185 4.69 -21.27 -19.28
C ALA A 185 4.93 -21.11 -17.77
N SER A 186 6.13 -21.42 -17.29
CA SER A 186 6.51 -21.27 -15.88
C SER A 186 6.49 -19.80 -15.43
N PHE A 187 6.96 -18.88 -16.27
CA PHE A 187 6.92 -17.45 -15.95
C PHE A 187 5.50 -16.89 -15.91
N PHE A 188 4.65 -17.30 -16.86
CA PHE A 188 3.22 -16.97 -16.83
C PHE A 188 2.54 -17.54 -15.59
N ALA A 189 2.79 -18.80 -15.24
CA ALA A 189 2.25 -19.41 -14.03
C ALA A 189 2.74 -18.69 -12.76
N PHE A 190 4.03 -18.39 -12.67
CA PHE A 190 4.63 -17.67 -11.55
C PHE A 190 3.98 -16.30 -11.34
N THR A 191 3.87 -15.49 -12.39
CA THR A 191 3.26 -14.14 -12.29
C THR A 191 1.77 -14.21 -11.92
N THR A 192 1.05 -15.20 -12.43
CA THR A 192 -0.36 -15.46 -12.11
C THR A 192 -0.56 -15.87 -10.65
N ILE A 193 0.25 -16.81 -10.17
CA ILE A 193 0.23 -17.27 -8.77
C ILE A 193 0.62 -16.10 -7.86
N LYS A 194 1.65 -15.33 -8.22
CA LYS A 194 2.05 -14.14 -7.47
C LYS A 194 0.90 -13.13 -7.36
N ALA A 195 0.18 -12.86 -8.46
CA ALA A 195 -1.00 -12.00 -8.47
C ALA A 195 -2.10 -12.54 -7.54
N PHE A 196 -2.37 -13.84 -7.59
CA PHE A 196 -3.33 -14.48 -6.69
C PHE A 196 -2.94 -14.32 -5.21
N VAL A 197 -1.69 -14.61 -4.87
CA VAL A 197 -1.22 -14.63 -3.48
C VAL A 197 -1.18 -13.23 -2.85
N ARG A 198 -0.82 -12.19 -3.61
CA ARG A 198 -0.69 -10.83 -3.07
C ARG A 198 -1.98 -10.02 -3.05
N PHE A 199 -3.05 -10.56 -3.63
CA PHE A 199 -4.34 -9.90 -3.68
C PHE A 199 -4.86 -9.55 -2.27
N GLY A 200 -5.14 -8.27 -2.02
CA GLY A 200 -5.64 -7.80 -0.72
C GLY A 200 -4.60 -7.79 0.41
N ARG A 201 -3.31 -7.92 0.08
CA ARG A 201 -2.21 -7.93 1.04
C ARG A 201 -1.34 -6.68 0.91
N ASN A 202 -0.59 -6.37 1.96
CA ASN A 202 0.40 -5.31 1.90
C ASN A 202 1.75 -5.77 1.35
N GLU A 203 2.74 -4.86 1.32
CA GLU A 203 4.10 -5.10 0.83
C GLU A 203 4.81 -6.25 1.56
N ASN A 204 4.46 -6.47 2.83
CA ASN A 204 4.98 -7.55 3.68
C ASN A 204 4.16 -8.85 3.59
N TYR A 205 3.27 -8.96 2.59
CA TYR A 205 2.35 -10.09 2.41
C TYR A 205 1.42 -10.36 3.60
N LYS A 206 1.20 -9.34 4.45
CA LYS A 206 0.22 -9.42 5.52
C LYS A 206 -1.17 -9.21 4.94
N ASP A 207 -2.07 -10.12 5.24
CA ASP A 207 -3.47 -10.05 4.81
C ASP A 207 -4.20 -8.92 5.54
N LEU A 208 -4.82 -8.03 4.76
CA LEU A 208 -5.60 -6.92 5.27
C LEU A 208 -7.04 -7.33 5.60
N LYS A 209 -7.48 -8.52 5.18
CA LYS A 209 -8.83 -9.09 5.40
C LYS A 209 -9.96 -8.15 4.97
N ILE A 210 -9.76 -7.41 3.88
CA ILE A 210 -10.69 -6.37 3.41
C ILE A 210 -12.10 -6.93 3.11
N HIS A 211 -12.19 -8.15 2.57
CA HIS A 211 -13.47 -8.82 2.28
C HIS A 211 -14.35 -9.01 3.51
N GLU A 212 -13.74 -9.39 4.64
CA GLU A 212 -14.45 -9.71 5.89
C GLU A 212 -14.81 -8.46 6.70
N ARG A 213 -14.17 -7.31 6.40
CA ARG A 213 -14.33 -6.09 7.18
C ARG A 213 -15.51 -5.27 6.70
N GLU A 214 -16.31 -4.78 7.65
CA GLU A 214 -17.23 -3.68 7.42
C GLU A 214 -16.45 -2.37 7.35
N LEU A 215 -16.82 -1.49 6.42
CA LEU A 215 -16.33 -0.12 6.37
C LEU A 215 -17.26 0.73 7.23
N LYS A 216 -16.72 1.40 8.25
CA LYS A 216 -17.48 2.32 9.10
C LYS A 216 -16.88 3.72 9.01
N SER A 217 -17.75 4.72 9.01
CA SER A 217 -17.29 6.08 9.27
C SER A 217 -16.87 6.18 10.73
N ILE A 218 -15.85 6.97 11.02
CA ILE A 218 -15.38 7.14 12.39
C ILE A 218 -16.48 7.60 13.36
N SER A 219 -17.47 8.36 12.89
CA SER A 219 -18.63 8.80 13.66
C SER A 219 -19.57 7.68 14.11
N GLU A 220 -19.53 6.52 13.46
CA GLU A 220 -20.45 5.40 13.69
C GLU A 220 -19.84 4.36 14.65
N THR A 221 -18.56 4.51 15.00
CA THR A 221 -17.87 3.59 15.89
C THR A 221 -18.11 3.99 17.34
N PRO A 222 -18.82 3.18 18.14
CA PRO A 222 -18.92 3.44 19.57
C PRO A 222 -17.52 3.34 20.19
N ASP A 223 -17.20 4.21 21.14
CA ASP A 223 -15.92 4.15 21.83
C ASP A 223 -15.81 2.83 22.60
N GLN A 224 -14.86 1.98 22.16
CA GLN A 224 -14.49 0.73 22.82
C GLN A 224 -13.95 0.93 24.26
N ARG A 225 -13.83 2.18 24.71
CA ARG A 225 -13.61 2.58 26.10
C ARG A 225 -14.79 3.36 26.67
N SER A 226 -15.99 2.80 26.56
CA SER A 226 -17.13 3.24 27.38
C SER A 226 -17.35 2.24 28.51
N PRO A 227 -16.49 2.16 29.55
CA PRO A 227 -17.01 1.72 30.84
C PRO A 227 -18.08 2.73 31.24
N LEU A 228 -19.21 2.24 31.77
CA LEU A 228 -20.19 3.06 32.46
C LEU A 228 -19.50 3.79 33.64
N SER A 229 -18.84 4.91 33.39
CA SER A 229 -18.51 5.99 34.34
C SER A 229 -17.41 6.89 33.76
N GLY A 230 -17.69 8.19 33.65
CA GLY A 230 -16.66 9.23 33.74
C GLY A 230 -16.08 9.74 32.42
N ILE A 231 -16.58 10.92 32.02
CA ILE A 231 -15.99 11.92 31.10
C ILE A 231 -15.66 11.42 29.68
N GLN A 232 -16.59 11.69 28.76
CA GLN A 232 -16.34 11.67 27.33
C GLN A 232 -15.41 12.83 26.95
N ASN A 233 -14.17 12.55 26.59
CA ASN A 233 -13.30 13.54 25.96
C ASN A 233 -13.64 13.63 24.46
N VAL A 234 -14.78 14.25 24.15
CA VAL A 234 -15.11 14.68 22.78
C VAL A 234 -14.32 15.95 22.50
N GLN A 235 -13.31 15.87 21.65
CA GLN A 235 -12.57 17.04 21.20
C GLN A 235 -13.14 17.51 19.86
N PHE A 236 -13.85 18.65 19.89
CA PHE A 236 -14.37 19.30 18.69
C PHE A 236 -13.22 20.02 17.97
N GLY A 237 -13.00 19.69 16.69
CA GLY A 237 -12.08 20.42 15.83
C GLY A 237 -12.76 21.70 15.34
N ILE A 238 -12.32 22.87 15.81
CA ILE A 238 -12.76 24.16 15.26
C ILE A 238 -11.86 24.47 14.05
N THR A 239 -12.44 24.50 12.86
CA THR A 239 -11.79 25.05 11.67
C THR A 239 -11.95 26.56 11.69
N HIS A 240 -10.88 27.30 11.99
CA HIS A 240 -10.82 28.73 11.69
C HIS A 240 -10.37 28.90 10.23
N ASN A 241 -11.26 29.39 9.38
CA ASN A 241 -10.89 29.91 8.07
C ASN A 241 -10.36 31.34 8.26
N PHE A 242 -9.15 31.60 7.77
CA PHE A 242 -8.66 32.95 7.46
C PHE A 242 -8.79 33.18 5.96
#